data_AF-A0A0C9VE94-F1
#
_entry.id   AF-A0A0C9VE94-F1
#
_cell.length_a   1.000
_cell.length_b   1.000
_cell.length_c   1.000
_cell.angle_alpha   90.00
_cell.angle_beta   90.00
_cell.angle_gamma   90.00
#
_symmetry.space_group_name_H-M   'P 1'
#
loop_
_entity.id
_entity.type
_entity.pdbx_description
1 polymer ?
#
loop_
_entity_poly.entity_id
_entity_poly.type
_entity_poly.pdbx_seq_one_letter_code
_entity_poly.pdbx_strand_id
1 'polypeptide(L)'
;MAEVLRNVFESKKAQGTPAFVTFVTAGYPTKDATVPIMLAMQAGGTDIIELGMPFSDPMADGPAIQESNSVALKNNIEYTTCLNYVKEARQQGLTIPVLLMGYYNPILSYGEEKAVQDAKMAGAHGFIIVDLPPEEAIRFREVCTSNGLSYIPLIAPSTSLPRIKLLAGIADSFIYIVSKMGTTGSSDQQGLNQELPQLVKRVREHSSAYLAVGFGVSNREHFQYVADSGADGVVIGSKIVNVLKSSPPDQYVERVKEYCASLTGHDGSIKIADSVAKIAESIAKFVSQLPSALPQLSILPSRFGQFGGQYVPEALVDCLVELEQAHTQAIADPEFWKEFEGLYGYINRPSNLYLAERLTEDAGGARIWLKREDLYVS
;
A
#
# COMPACT_ATOMS: atom_id res chain seq x y z
N MET A 1 -17.28 12.87 -0.62
CA MET A 1 -17.03 11.58 -1.30
C MET A 1 -16.63 10.47 -0.35
N ALA A 2 -16.12 10.76 0.87
CA ALA A 2 -15.97 9.74 1.92
C ALA A 2 -17.29 8.97 2.22
N GLU A 3 -18.44 9.66 2.12
CA GLU A 3 -19.77 9.03 2.15
C GLU A 3 -19.97 7.95 1.09
N VAL A 4 -19.42 8.12 -0.12
CA VAL A 4 -19.60 7.13 -1.20
C VAL A 4 -18.95 5.81 -0.82
N LEU A 5 -17.75 5.84 -0.25
CA LEU A 5 -17.07 4.63 0.23
C LEU A 5 -17.87 3.99 1.36
N ARG A 6 -18.33 4.76 2.35
CA ARG A 6 -19.19 4.22 3.43
C ARG A 6 -20.48 3.61 2.89
N ASN A 7 -21.13 4.25 1.93
CA ASN A 7 -22.35 3.74 1.30
C ASN A 7 -22.14 2.39 0.61
N VAL A 8 -20.96 2.15 0.03
CA VAL A 8 -20.60 0.82 -0.52
C VAL A 8 -20.65 -0.24 0.59
N PHE A 9 -19.95 -0.01 1.71
CA PHE A 9 -19.94 -0.96 2.82
C PHE A 9 -21.33 -1.11 3.47
N GLU A 10 -22.08 -0.02 3.63
CA GLU A 10 -23.46 -0.06 4.13
C GLU A 10 -24.37 -0.92 3.23
N SER A 11 -24.29 -0.71 1.91
CA SER A 11 -25.06 -1.46 0.93
C SER A 11 -24.70 -2.96 0.96
N LYS A 12 -23.41 -3.29 0.98
CA LYS A 12 -22.95 -4.69 0.98
C LYS A 12 -23.30 -5.39 2.29
N LYS A 13 -23.17 -4.70 3.42
CA LYS A 13 -23.65 -5.19 4.72
C LYS A 13 -25.16 -5.47 4.71
N ALA A 14 -25.98 -4.62 4.10
CA ALA A 14 -27.42 -4.85 3.96
C ALA A 14 -27.74 -6.07 3.07
N GLN A 15 -26.87 -6.39 2.12
CA GLN A 15 -26.95 -7.59 1.27
C GLN A 15 -26.36 -8.85 1.93
N GLY A 16 -25.75 -8.73 3.12
CA GLY A 16 -25.09 -9.84 3.79
C GLY A 16 -23.80 -10.31 3.11
N THR A 17 -23.15 -9.44 2.32
CA THR A 17 -21.90 -9.74 1.63
C THR A 17 -20.82 -8.71 1.99
N PRO A 18 -19.53 -9.07 1.96
CA PRO A 18 -18.46 -8.09 2.13
C PRO A 18 -18.32 -7.22 0.87
N ALA A 19 -17.80 -6.01 1.03
CA ALA A 19 -17.35 -5.21 -0.11
C ALA A 19 -16.14 -5.86 -0.80
N PHE A 20 -16.14 -5.90 -2.13
CA PHE A 20 -15.03 -6.42 -2.91
C PHE A 20 -14.16 -5.27 -3.44
N VAL A 21 -12.90 -5.25 -3.01
CA VAL A 21 -11.92 -4.24 -3.40
C VAL A 21 -10.84 -4.89 -4.26
N THR A 22 -10.57 -4.32 -5.44
CA THR A 22 -9.55 -4.85 -6.35
C THR A 22 -8.45 -3.85 -6.61
N PHE A 23 -7.22 -4.33 -6.79
CA PHE A 23 -6.08 -3.50 -7.15
C PHE A 23 -5.56 -3.78 -8.57
N VAL A 24 -5.17 -2.72 -9.28
CA VAL A 24 -4.39 -2.79 -10.52
C VAL A 24 -3.38 -1.64 -10.58
N THR A 25 -2.17 -1.93 -11.03
CA THR A 25 -1.14 -0.91 -11.28
C THR A 25 -1.44 -0.16 -12.59
N ALA A 26 -1.45 1.17 -12.54
CA ALA A 26 -1.67 2.01 -13.71
C ALA A 26 -0.60 1.74 -14.80
N GLY A 27 -1.04 1.61 -16.04
CA GLY A 27 -0.25 1.25 -17.22
C GLY A 27 0.40 -0.13 -17.20
N TYR A 28 -0.06 -1.03 -16.32
CA TYR A 28 0.22 -2.46 -16.40
C TYR A 28 -0.99 -3.23 -16.96
N PRO A 29 -0.79 -4.27 -17.80
CA PRO A 29 0.49 -4.71 -18.39
C PRO A 29 0.98 -3.80 -19.52
N THR A 30 0.09 -3.02 -20.13
CA THR A 30 0.41 -2.00 -21.12
C THR A 30 -0.32 -0.70 -20.77
N LYS A 31 0.17 0.42 -21.30
CA LYS A 31 -0.44 1.75 -21.12
C LYS A 31 -1.92 1.81 -21.54
N ASP A 32 -2.34 1.03 -22.53
CA ASP A 32 -3.70 1.11 -23.08
C ASP A 32 -4.67 0.14 -22.39
N ALA A 33 -4.16 -0.75 -21.53
CA ALA A 33 -4.96 -1.79 -20.89
C ALA A 33 -5.67 -1.33 -19.61
N THR A 34 -5.19 -0.26 -18.95
CA THR A 34 -5.68 0.13 -17.62
C THR A 34 -7.18 0.46 -17.59
N VAL A 35 -7.67 1.30 -18.49
CA VAL A 35 -9.09 1.68 -18.53
C VAL A 35 -10.00 0.47 -18.83
N PRO A 36 -9.73 -0.35 -19.87
CA PRO A 36 -10.47 -1.59 -20.09
C PRO A 36 -10.46 -2.54 -18.89
N ILE A 37 -9.34 -2.66 -18.18
CA ILE A 37 -9.22 -3.50 -16.98
C ILE A 37 -10.09 -2.96 -15.84
N MET A 38 -10.09 -1.65 -15.59
CA MET A 38 -10.95 -1.04 -14.56
C MET A 38 -12.44 -1.27 -14.85
N LEU A 39 -12.85 -1.17 -16.12
CA LEU A 39 -14.22 -1.48 -16.52
C LEU A 39 -14.54 -2.98 -16.38
N ALA A 40 -13.57 -3.86 -16.68
CA ALA A 40 -13.71 -5.30 -16.48
C ALA A 40 -13.88 -5.67 -15.00
N MET A 41 -13.12 -5.04 -14.11
CA MET A 41 -13.26 -5.20 -12.65
C MET A 41 -14.68 -4.85 -12.20
N GLN A 42 -15.19 -3.69 -12.61
CA GLN A 42 -16.57 -3.28 -12.33
C GLN A 42 -17.58 -4.30 -12.86
N ALA A 43 -17.42 -4.72 -14.12
CA ALA A 43 -18.31 -5.71 -14.76
C ALA A 43 -18.24 -7.10 -14.10
N GLY A 44 -17.14 -7.41 -13.41
CA GLY A 44 -16.97 -8.63 -12.62
C GLY A 44 -17.48 -8.53 -11.17
N GLY A 45 -18.09 -7.41 -10.78
CA GLY A 45 -18.69 -7.22 -9.46
C GLY A 45 -17.77 -6.60 -8.40
N THR A 46 -16.67 -5.96 -8.82
CA THR A 46 -15.86 -5.11 -7.93
C THR A 46 -16.68 -3.94 -7.41
N ASP A 47 -16.56 -3.61 -6.13
CA ASP A 47 -17.23 -2.47 -5.53
C ASP A 47 -16.32 -1.24 -5.36
N ILE A 48 -15.01 -1.44 -5.18
CA ILE A 48 -14.01 -0.36 -5.07
C ILE A 48 -12.75 -0.76 -5.84
N ILE A 49 -12.19 0.15 -6.64
CA ILE A 49 -10.91 -0.05 -7.33
C ILE A 49 -9.80 0.72 -6.61
N GLU A 50 -8.69 0.06 -6.37
CA GLU A 50 -7.41 0.66 -6.01
C GLU A 50 -6.55 0.75 -7.27
N LEU A 51 -6.35 1.98 -7.76
CA LEU A 51 -5.47 2.26 -8.88
C LEU A 51 -4.07 2.54 -8.34
N GLY A 52 -3.16 1.59 -8.53
CA GLY A 52 -1.77 1.68 -8.12
C GLY A 52 -1.01 2.72 -8.93
N MET A 53 -0.47 3.73 -8.24
CA MET A 53 0.44 4.72 -8.79
C MET A 53 1.85 4.13 -8.77
N PRO A 54 2.49 3.93 -9.93
CA PRO A 54 3.76 3.25 -9.99
C PRO A 54 4.88 4.05 -9.29
N PHE A 55 5.73 3.33 -8.58
CA PHE A 55 6.83 3.90 -7.80
C PHE A 55 8.12 3.10 -7.99
N SER A 56 9.26 3.79 -8.00
CA SER A 56 10.59 3.22 -8.26
C SER A 56 11.07 2.33 -7.12
N ASP A 57 10.69 2.66 -5.87
CA ASP A 57 11.21 2.01 -4.67
C ASP A 57 10.06 1.41 -3.82
N PRO A 58 9.29 0.44 -4.36
CA PRO A 58 8.07 -0.04 -3.74
C PRO A 58 8.32 -1.03 -2.58
N MET A 59 8.84 -0.53 -1.46
CA MET A 59 9.27 -1.35 -0.31
C MET A 59 8.13 -2.10 0.41
N ALA A 60 6.89 -1.62 0.34
CA ALA A 60 5.73 -2.26 0.97
C ALA A 60 5.15 -3.40 0.11
N ASP A 61 5.45 -3.39 -1.18
CA ASP A 61 4.84 -4.29 -2.16
C ASP A 61 5.61 -5.61 -2.25
N GLY A 62 4.92 -6.68 -2.64
CA GLY A 62 5.56 -7.94 -2.96
C GLY A 62 5.88 -8.13 -4.44
N PRO A 63 6.56 -9.23 -4.78
CA PRO A 63 7.20 -9.42 -6.07
C PRO A 63 6.30 -9.15 -7.28
N ALA A 64 5.03 -9.59 -7.24
CA ALA A 64 4.10 -9.39 -8.34
C ALA A 64 3.79 -7.90 -8.58
N ILE A 65 3.55 -7.14 -7.51
CA ILE A 65 3.26 -5.71 -7.61
C ILE A 65 4.53 -4.92 -7.95
N GLN A 66 5.68 -5.27 -7.37
CA GLN A 66 6.98 -4.68 -7.74
C GLN A 66 7.30 -4.83 -9.23
N GLU A 67 7.05 -6.01 -9.80
CA GLU A 67 7.20 -6.25 -11.23
C GLU A 67 6.24 -5.41 -12.06
N SER A 68 4.97 -5.31 -11.64
CA SER A 68 3.99 -4.48 -12.33
C SER A 68 4.36 -2.99 -12.32
N ASN A 69 4.91 -2.49 -11.20
CA ASN A 69 5.46 -1.14 -11.08
C ASN A 69 6.62 -0.94 -12.06
N SER A 70 7.54 -1.89 -12.14
CA SER A 70 8.69 -1.83 -13.05
C SER A 70 8.27 -1.74 -14.52
N VAL A 71 7.23 -2.47 -14.93
CA VAL A 71 6.67 -2.39 -16.29
C VAL A 71 5.96 -1.06 -16.52
N ALA A 72 5.15 -0.60 -15.56
CA ALA A 72 4.47 0.68 -15.64
C ALA A 72 5.46 1.87 -15.75
N LEU A 73 6.55 1.85 -14.99
CA LEU A 73 7.60 2.88 -15.09
C LEU A 73 8.28 2.88 -16.47
N LYS A 74 8.53 1.69 -17.05
CA LYS A 74 9.04 1.59 -18.44
C LYS A 74 8.05 2.13 -19.48
N ASN A 75 6.76 2.09 -19.16
CA ASN A 75 5.70 2.69 -19.97
C ASN A 75 5.55 4.21 -19.73
N ASN A 76 6.44 4.84 -18.93
CA ASN A 76 6.44 6.26 -18.56
C ASN A 76 5.13 6.70 -17.90
N ILE A 77 4.61 5.86 -17.01
CA ILE A 77 3.41 6.17 -16.26
C ILE A 77 3.79 7.03 -15.06
N GLU A 78 3.16 8.21 -14.99
CA GLU A 78 3.32 9.17 -13.91
C GLU A 78 1.98 9.40 -13.19
N TYR A 79 2.00 10.16 -12.10
CA TYR A 79 0.80 10.53 -11.35
C TYR A 79 -0.29 11.17 -12.24
N THR A 80 0.10 12.07 -13.14
CA THR A 80 -0.83 12.74 -14.08
C THR A 80 -1.47 11.75 -15.06
N THR A 81 -0.72 10.73 -15.51
CA THR A 81 -1.25 9.63 -16.33
C THR A 81 -2.29 8.81 -15.56
N CYS A 82 -2.04 8.52 -14.28
CA CYS A 82 -3.03 7.86 -13.41
C CYS A 82 -4.34 8.66 -13.35
N LEU A 83 -4.27 9.99 -13.17
CA LEU A 83 -5.45 10.85 -13.15
C LEU A 83 -6.21 10.82 -14.50
N ASN A 84 -5.49 10.75 -15.61
CA ASN A 84 -6.11 10.65 -16.94
C ASN A 84 -6.84 9.31 -17.13
N TYR A 85 -6.29 8.20 -16.64
CA TYR A 85 -7.00 6.91 -16.66
C TYR A 85 -8.31 6.97 -15.86
N VAL A 86 -8.31 7.62 -14.69
CA VAL A 86 -9.56 7.76 -13.92
C VAL A 86 -10.58 8.58 -14.71
N LYS A 87 -10.18 9.73 -15.30
CA LYS A 87 -11.07 10.56 -16.12
C LYS A 87 -11.65 9.78 -17.30
N GLU A 88 -10.81 9.06 -18.02
CA GLU A 88 -11.20 8.27 -19.18
C GLU A 88 -12.14 7.13 -18.79
N ALA A 89 -11.83 6.40 -17.70
CA ALA A 89 -12.70 5.34 -17.20
C ALA A 89 -14.07 5.89 -16.78
N ARG A 90 -14.13 7.06 -16.15
CA ARG A 90 -15.40 7.75 -15.83
C ARG A 90 -16.20 8.08 -17.09
N GLN A 91 -15.55 8.61 -18.13
CA GLN A 91 -16.19 8.90 -19.42
C GLN A 91 -16.73 7.63 -20.11
N GLN A 92 -16.10 6.48 -19.87
CA GLN A 92 -16.50 5.19 -20.41
C GLN A 92 -17.46 4.40 -19.50
N GLY A 93 -18.00 5.03 -18.45
CA GLY A 93 -19.07 4.43 -17.62
C GLY A 93 -18.60 3.71 -16.35
N LEU A 94 -17.37 3.95 -15.88
CA LEU A 94 -16.96 3.53 -14.55
C LEU A 94 -17.73 4.34 -13.49
N THR A 95 -18.53 3.68 -12.65
CA THR A 95 -19.33 4.31 -11.59
C THR A 95 -18.80 4.00 -10.20
N ILE A 96 -18.12 2.87 -10.01
CA ILE A 96 -17.62 2.47 -8.69
C ILE A 96 -16.49 3.38 -8.18
N PRO A 97 -16.35 3.56 -6.86
CA PRO A 97 -15.27 4.35 -6.27
C PRO A 97 -13.87 3.91 -6.71
N VAL A 98 -12.98 4.88 -6.86
CA VAL A 98 -11.57 4.67 -7.20
C VAL A 98 -10.70 5.32 -6.14
N LEU A 99 -9.79 4.56 -5.53
CA LEU A 99 -8.77 5.03 -4.62
C LEU A 99 -7.43 5.03 -5.35
N LEU A 100 -6.64 6.10 -5.19
CA LEU A 100 -5.27 6.14 -5.67
C LEU A 100 -4.36 5.54 -4.60
N MET A 101 -3.75 4.40 -4.91
CA MET A 101 -2.88 3.68 -3.98
C MET A 101 -1.42 3.84 -4.38
N GLY A 102 -0.53 4.18 -3.45
CA GLY A 102 0.90 4.29 -3.76
C GLY A 102 1.71 4.86 -2.61
N TYR A 103 2.83 5.50 -2.96
CA TYR A 103 3.80 6.05 -2.01
C TYR A 103 3.68 7.57 -1.92
N TYR A 104 4.16 8.16 -0.83
CA TYR A 104 3.98 9.58 -0.55
C TYR A 104 4.85 10.47 -1.44
N ASN A 105 6.06 10.04 -1.79
CA ASN A 105 7.03 10.87 -2.50
C ASN A 105 6.50 11.43 -3.85
N PRO A 106 5.83 10.64 -4.73
CA PRO A 106 5.19 11.18 -5.93
C PRO A 106 4.14 12.27 -5.66
N ILE A 107 3.37 12.14 -4.58
CA ILE A 107 2.36 13.13 -4.17
C ILE A 107 3.03 14.41 -3.66
N LEU A 108 4.06 14.26 -2.83
CA LEU A 108 4.85 15.37 -2.31
C LEU A 108 5.53 16.16 -3.44
N SER A 109 6.13 15.45 -4.40
CA SER A 109 6.80 16.05 -5.57
C SER A 109 5.82 16.83 -6.46
N TYR A 110 4.59 16.33 -6.63
CA TYR A 110 3.54 17.03 -7.39
C TYR A 110 2.94 18.24 -6.63
N GLY A 111 3.02 18.22 -5.31
CA GLY A 111 2.38 19.16 -4.38
C GLY A 111 1.08 18.58 -3.83
N GLU A 112 0.99 18.44 -2.51
CA GLU A 112 -0.10 17.72 -1.81
C GLU A 112 -1.49 18.29 -2.13
N GLU A 113 -1.67 19.59 -1.95
CA GLU A 113 -2.96 20.26 -2.14
C GLU A 113 -3.41 20.18 -3.60
N LYS A 114 -2.47 20.35 -4.53
CA LYS A 114 -2.71 20.24 -5.97
C LYS A 114 -3.06 18.80 -6.35
N ALA A 115 -2.33 17.81 -5.84
CA ALA A 115 -2.59 16.40 -6.09
C ALA A 115 -4.02 16.01 -5.67
N VAL A 116 -4.43 16.40 -4.46
CA VAL A 116 -5.77 16.10 -3.94
C VAL A 116 -6.86 16.78 -4.77
N GLN A 117 -6.68 18.05 -5.16
CA GLN A 117 -7.62 18.77 -6.01
C GLN A 117 -7.75 18.13 -7.41
N ASP A 118 -6.63 17.79 -8.04
CA ASP A 118 -6.61 17.18 -9.37
C ASP A 118 -7.20 15.76 -9.34
N ALA A 119 -6.94 14.98 -8.28
CA ALA A 119 -7.55 13.68 -8.07
C ALA A 119 -9.07 13.76 -7.93
N LYS A 120 -9.56 14.75 -7.18
CA LYS A 120 -11.00 15.04 -7.06
C LYS A 120 -11.60 15.37 -8.42
N MET A 121 -10.98 16.26 -9.19
CA MET A 121 -11.45 16.62 -10.52
C MET A 121 -11.41 15.44 -11.49
N ALA A 122 -10.49 14.51 -11.30
CA ALA A 122 -10.42 13.27 -12.09
C ALA A 122 -11.55 12.28 -11.76
N GLY A 123 -12.20 12.40 -10.59
CA GLY A 123 -13.23 11.47 -10.14
C GLY A 123 -12.70 10.33 -9.24
N ALA A 124 -11.52 10.52 -8.64
CA ALA A 124 -11.04 9.67 -7.55
C ALA A 124 -11.80 9.99 -6.25
N HIS A 125 -11.81 9.04 -5.32
CA HIS A 125 -12.57 9.10 -4.07
C HIS A 125 -11.68 9.15 -2.83
N GLY A 126 -10.38 8.95 -2.99
CA GLY A 126 -9.44 8.95 -1.88
C GLY A 126 -8.06 8.40 -2.23
N PHE A 127 -7.25 8.27 -1.19
CA PHE A 127 -5.87 7.81 -1.26
C PHE A 127 -5.60 6.71 -0.24
N ILE A 128 -4.77 5.76 -0.65
CA ILE A 128 -4.06 4.83 0.24
C ILE A 128 -2.57 5.13 0.05
N ILE A 129 -1.91 5.72 1.05
CA ILE A 129 -0.49 6.01 1.00
C ILE A 129 0.24 5.04 1.94
N VAL A 130 0.94 4.07 1.37
CA VAL A 130 1.39 2.88 2.10
C VAL A 130 2.56 3.14 3.05
N ASP A 131 3.30 4.22 2.82
CA ASP A 131 4.49 4.64 3.54
C ASP A 131 4.29 5.93 4.36
N LEU A 132 3.04 6.40 4.53
CA LEU A 132 2.77 7.64 5.29
C LEU A 132 2.31 7.31 6.72
N PRO A 133 3.17 7.50 7.74
CA PRO A 133 2.80 7.25 9.14
C PRO A 133 1.70 8.23 9.59
N PRO A 134 0.85 7.85 10.58
CA PRO A 134 -0.28 8.64 11.04
C PRO A 134 0.14 10.03 11.53
N GLU A 135 1.32 10.18 12.14
CA GLU A 135 1.85 11.46 12.62
C GLU A 135 2.02 12.48 11.49
N GLU A 136 2.49 12.05 10.32
CA GLU A 136 2.60 12.88 9.12
C GLU A 136 1.29 12.91 8.32
N ALA A 137 0.48 11.85 8.42
CA ALA A 137 -0.77 11.73 7.69
C ALA A 137 -1.84 12.73 8.15
N ILE A 138 -1.76 13.29 9.37
CA ILE A 138 -2.77 14.27 9.86
C ILE A 138 -2.94 15.41 8.86
N ARG A 139 -1.84 16.04 8.43
CA ARG A 139 -1.88 17.15 7.47
C ARG A 139 -2.46 16.69 6.14
N PHE A 140 -1.95 15.60 5.58
CA PHE A 140 -2.42 15.10 4.29
C PHE A 140 -3.90 14.69 4.32
N ARG A 141 -4.34 14.11 5.44
CA ARG A 141 -5.74 13.75 5.70
C ARG A 141 -6.63 14.97 5.82
N GLU A 142 -6.19 16.05 6.46
CA GLU A 142 -6.92 17.33 6.48
C GLU A 142 -7.10 17.91 5.07
N VAL A 143 -6.07 17.84 4.23
CA VAL A 143 -6.16 18.25 2.82
C VAL A 143 -7.17 17.37 2.06
N CYS A 144 -7.11 16.04 2.23
CA CYS A 144 -8.06 15.09 1.63
C CYS A 144 -9.51 15.39 2.04
N THR A 145 -9.76 15.47 3.35
CA THR A 145 -11.10 15.66 3.92
C THR A 145 -11.70 17.00 3.56
N SER A 146 -10.91 18.08 3.57
CA SER A 146 -11.34 19.42 3.14
C SER A 146 -11.74 19.47 1.66
N ASN A 147 -11.19 18.58 0.84
CA ASN A 147 -11.59 18.40 -0.55
C ASN A 147 -12.69 17.34 -0.72
N GLY A 148 -13.10 16.65 0.34
CA GLY A 148 -14.12 15.61 0.33
C GLY A 148 -13.63 14.26 -0.18
N LEU A 149 -12.31 14.05 -0.29
CA LEU A 149 -11.65 12.78 -0.55
C LEU A 149 -11.34 12.06 0.76
N SER A 150 -11.27 10.72 0.71
CA SER A 150 -10.94 9.90 1.87
C SER A 150 -9.44 9.62 1.95
N TYR A 151 -8.88 9.63 3.15
CA TYR A 151 -7.58 9.03 3.42
C TYR A 151 -7.82 7.70 4.14
N ILE A 152 -7.27 6.61 3.60
CA ILE A 152 -7.47 5.26 4.14
C ILE A 152 -6.24 4.87 4.97
N PRO A 153 -6.35 4.82 6.31
CA PRO A 153 -5.25 4.36 7.16
C PRO A 153 -5.03 2.85 7.03
N LEU A 154 -3.78 2.43 7.16
CA LEU A 154 -3.38 1.03 7.16
C LEU A 154 -3.09 0.54 8.58
N ILE A 155 -3.45 -0.70 8.88
CA ILE A 155 -3.04 -1.42 10.10
C ILE A 155 -2.38 -2.73 9.69
N ALA A 156 -1.19 -2.98 10.24
CA ALA A 156 -0.45 -4.23 10.09
C ALA A 156 -0.56 -5.09 11.36
N PRO A 157 -0.17 -6.38 11.32
CA PRO A 157 -0.20 -7.24 12.51
C PRO A 157 0.73 -6.72 13.62
N SER A 158 1.85 -6.10 13.23
CA SER A 158 2.82 -5.48 14.13
C SER A 158 2.30 -4.22 14.81
N THR A 159 1.34 -3.49 14.22
CA THR A 159 0.89 -2.19 14.72
C THR A 159 0.49 -2.26 16.20
N SER A 160 1.16 -1.47 17.04
CA SER A 160 0.89 -1.38 18.48
C SER A 160 -0.53 -0.89 18.81
N LEU A 161 -1.04 -1.25 20.00
CA LEU A 161 -2.40 -0.86 20.42
C LEU A 161 -2.64 0.67 20.47
N PRO A 162 -1.72 1.50 21.01
CA PRO A 162 -1.89 2.96 20.96
C PRO A 162 -2.04 3.47 19.53
N ARG A 163 -1.28 2.88 18.59
CA ARG A 163 -1.29 3.24 17.18
C ARG A 163 -2.56 2.79 16.46
N ILE A 164 -3.11 1.61 16.79
CA ILE A 164 -4.46 1.19 16.35
C ILE A 164 -5.51 2.23 16.76
N LYS A 165 -5.49 2.71 18.00
CA LYS A 165 -6.46 3.73 18.47
C LYS A 165 -6.32 5.06 17.72
N LEU A 166 -5.08 5.48 17.42
CA LEU A 166 -4.81 6.66 16.62
C LEU A 166 -5.34 6.51 15.19
N LEU A 167 -4.98 5.42 14.52
CA LEU A 167 -5.40 5.12 13.14
C LEU A 167 -6.92 4.99 13.03
N ALA A 168 -7.56 4.38 14.04
CA ALA A 168 -9.02 4.30 14.13
C ALA A 168 -9.68 5.68 14.29
N GLY A 169 -9.05 6.59 15.02
CA GLY A 169 -9.56 7.96 15.24
C GLY A 169 -9.50 8.84 13.99
N ILE A 170 -8.60 8.56 13.05
CA ILE A 170 -8.46 9.34 11.80
C ILE A 170 -9.16 8.70 10.59
N ALA A 171 -9.71 7.50 10.73
CA ALA A 171 -10.38 6.78 9.65
C ALA A 171 -11.74 7.38 9.32
N ASP A 172 -11.90 7.92 8.11
CA ASP A 172 -13.15 8.59 7.68
C ASP A 172 -14.13 7.69 6.93
N SER A 173 -13.68 6.50 6.51
CA SER A 173 -14.49 5.55 5.73
C SER A 173 -14.27 4.10 6.15
N PHE A 174 -13.08 3.56 5.89
CA PHE A 174 -12.68 2.23 6.32
C PHE A 174 -11.19 2.22 6.66
N ILE A 175 -10.76 1.17 7.36
CA ILE A 175 -9.36 0.88 7.66
C ILE A 175 -8.93 -0.29 6.79
N TYR A 176 -7.76 -0.17 6.17
CA TYR A 176 -7.14 -1.26 5.43
C TYR A 176 -6.29 -2.10 6.39
N ILE A 177 -6.61 -3.38 6.56
CA ILE A 177 -5.78 -4.33 7.31
C ILE A 177 -4.88 -5.09 6.34
N VAL A 178 -3.57 -4.84 6.43
CA VAL A 178 -2.54 -5.60 5.71
C VAL A 178 -2.18 -6.82 6.56
N SER A 179 -2.35 -8.03 6.02
CA SER A 179 -2.19 -9.25 6.83
C SER A 179 -0.84 -9.97 6.67
N LYS A 180 0.08 -9.48 5.83
CA LYS A 180 1.43 -10.04 5.72
C LYS A 180 2.46 -9.08 6.33
N MET A 181 3.32 -9.61 7.19
CA MET A 181 4.52 -8.97 7.73
C MET A 181 5.66 -8.85 6.68
N GLY A 182 5.34 -8.78 5.39
CA GLY A 182 6.34 -8.73 4.32
C GLY A 182 5.87 -9.34 3.00
N THR A 183 5.97 -8.53 1.94
CA THR A 183 5.82 -8.83 0.50
C THR A 183 4.57 -9.60 0.06
N THR A 184 3.66 -8.88 -0.61
CA THR A 184 2.49 -9.40 -1.36
C THR A 184 2.89 -10.27 -2.57
N GLY A 185 3.31 -11.51 -2.33
CA GLY A 185 3.49 -12.49 -3.41
C GLY A 185 3.87 -13.88 -2.89
N SER A 186 3.35 -14.91 -3.55
CA SER A 186 3.81 -16.30 -3.44
C SER A 186 3.50 -17.01 -2.12
N SER A 187 2.27 -17.51 -1.99
CA SER A 187 2.03 -18.70 -1.17
C SER A 187 0.67 -19.31 -1.48
N ASP A 188 0.55 -19.98 -2.63
CA ASP A 188 -0.50 -20.99 -2.86
C ASP A 188 -0.31 -22.23 -1.94
N GLN A 189 0.67 -22.21 -1.03
CA GLN A 189 1.04 -23.32 -0.13
C GLN A 189 1.21 -22.95 1.36
N GLN A 190 0.97 -21.70 1.79
CA GLN A 190 0.86 -21.41 3.23
C GLN A 190 -0.62 -21.33 3.57
N GLY A 191 -1.06 -22.19 4.48
CA GLY A 191 -2.45 -22.25 4.93
C GLY A 191 -2.97 -20.88 5.40
N LEU A 192 -4.29 -20.76 5.45
CA LEU A 192 -4.99 -19.59 5.97
C LEU A 192 -4.33 -19.13 7.29
N ASN A 193 -3.98 -17.85 7.37
CA ASN A 193 -3.33 -17.29 8.56
C ASN A 193 -4.35 -17.33 9.69
N GLN A 194 -4.15 -18.26 10.62
CA GLN A 194 -5.07 -18.47 11.74
C GLN A 194 -5.16 -17.27 12.69
N GLU A 195 -4.23 -16.30 12.57
CA GLU A 195 -4.22 -15.07 13.35
C GLU A 195 -5.16 -13.99 12.78
N LEU A 196 -5.65 -14.13 11.53
CA LEU A 196 -6.48 -13.11 10.90
C LEU A 196 -7.75 -12.76 11.71
N PRO A 197 -8.56 -13.73 12.19
CA PRO A 197 -9.72 -13.43 13.04
C PRO A 197 -9.35 -12.67 14.31
N GLN A 198 -8.18 -12.96 14.91
CA GLN A 198 -7.70 -12.29 16.11
C GLN A 198 -7.29 -10.85 15.81
N LEU A 199 -6.61 -10.61 14.69
CA LEU A 199 -6.24 -9.27 14.25
C LEU A 199 -7.47 -8.41 13.95
N VAL A 200 -8.43 -8.93 13.18
CA VAL A 200 -9.69 -8.23 12.87
C VAL A 200 -10.44 -7.90 14.16
N LYS A 201 -10.55 -8.86 15.09
CA LYS A 201 -11.17 -8.65 16.40
C LYS A 201 -10.46 -7.56 17.21
N ARG A 202 -9.12 -7.61 17.28
CA ARG A 202 -8.29 -6.63 18.00
C ARG A 202 -8.51 -5.21 17.46
N VAL A 203 -8.59 -5.03 16.14
CA VAL A 203 -8.88 -3.71 15.55
C VAL A 203 -10.32 -3.29 15.80
N ARG A 204 -11.28 -4.22 15.68
CA ARG A 204 -12.71 -3.96 15.90
C ARG A 204 -13.02 -3.51 17.32
N GLU A 205 -12.31 -4.02 18.33
CA GLU A 205 -12.46 -3.60 19.73
C GLU A 205 -12.11 -2.12 19.96
N HIS A 206 -11.40 -1.49 19.02
CA HIS A 206 -10.94 -0.11 19.11
C HIS A 206 -11.39 0.79 17.95
N SER A 207 -12.22 0.28 17.03
CA SER A 207 -12.68 1.02 15.86
C SER A 207 -14.12 0.68 15.48
N SER A 208 -14.90 1.71 15.19
CA SER A 208 -16.23 1.59 14.56
C SER A 208 -16.19 1.69 13.04
N ALA A 209 -15.02 1.97 12.45
CA ALA A 209 -14.85 2.03 11.00
C ALA A 209 -15.03 0.64 10.37
N TYR A 210 -15.39 0.62 9.08
CA TYR A 210 -15.36 -0.62 8.30
C TYR A 210 -13.93 -1.15 8.17
N LEU A 211 -13.77 -2.46 8.16
CA LEU A 211 -12.46 -3.12 8.05
C LEU A 211 -12.38 -3.86 6.71
N ALA A 212 -11.52 -3.39 5.81
CA ALA A 212 -11.20 -4.08 4.58
C ALA A 212 -9.87 -4.82 4.75
N VAL A 213 -9.82 -6.11 4.43
CA VAL A 213 -8.66 -6.96 4.69
C VAL A 213 -8.00 -7.37 3.39
N GLY A 214 -6.71 -7.06 3.24
CA GLY A 214 -5.84 -7.62 2.21
C GLY A 214 -5.15 -8.89 2.69
N PHE A 215 -5.68 -10.05 2.30
CA PHE A 215 -5.22 -11.37 2.76
C PHE A 215 -4.90 -12.34 1.62
N GLY A 216 -3.90 -12.07 0.78
CA GLY A 216 -3.38 -13.06 -0.19
C GLY A 216 -4.45 -13.90 -0.92
N VAL A 217 -5.61 -13.31 -1.21
CA VAL A 217 -6.83 -14.04 -1.58
C VAL A 217 -6.68 -14.46 -3.03
N SER A 218 -6.80 -15.75 -3.28
CA SER A 218 -6.57 -16.31 -4.61
C SER A 218 -7.80 -16.97 -5.22
N ASN A 219 -8.77 -17.38 -4.40
CA ASN A 219 -9.99 -18.08 -4.79
C ASN A 219 -11.18 -17.67 -3.88
N ARG A 220 -12.35 -18.23 -4.18
CA ARG A 220 -13.60 -17.95 -3.46
C ARG A 220 -13.55 -18.44 -2.01
N GLU A 221 -12.93 -19.59 -1.75
CA GLU A 221 -12.82 -20.10 -0.37
C GLU A 221 -12.04 -19.14 0.53
N HIS A 222 -10.93 -18.58 0.04
CA HIS A 222 -10.16 -17.57 0.75
C HIS A 222 -10.97 -16.28 0.94
N PHE A 223 -11.74 -15.87 -0.07
CA PHE A 223 -12.61 -14.70 0.00
C PHE A 223 -13.65 -14.85 1.14
N GLN A 224 -14.30 -16.02 1.19
CA GLN A 224 -15.29 -16.33 2.23
C GLN A 224 -14.63 -16.41 3.61
N TYR A 225 -13.46 -17.03 3.73
CA TYR A 225 -12.73 -17.11 5.00
C TYR A 225 -12.41 -15.72 5.58
N VAL A 226 -11.99 -14.77 4.74
CA VAL A 226 -11.71 -13.39 5.17
C VAL A 226 -12.99 -12.71 5.63
N ALA A 227 -14.10 -12.89 4.90
CA ALA A 227 -15.40 -12.36 5.29
C ALA A 227 -15.86 -12.94 6.65
N ASP A 228 -15.78 -14.26 6.80
CA ASP A 228 -16.16 -14.99 8.02
C ASP A 228 -15.27 -14.63 9.23
N SER A 229 -14.06 -14.15 8.99
CA SER A 229 -13.16 -13.60 10.00
C SER A 229 -13.61 -12.24 10.57
N GLY A 230 -14.72 -11.69 10.05
CA GLY A 230 -15.32 -10.44 10.51
C GLY A 230 -14.90 -9.21 9.70
N ALA A 231 -14.37 -9.39 8.49
CA ALA A 231 -14.05 -8.29 7.59
C ALA A 231 -15.31 -7.73 6.92
N ASP A 232 -15.42 -6.41 6.81
CA ASP A 232 -16.50 -5.75 6.07
C ASP A 232 -16.18 -5.66 4.56
N GLY A 233 -14.91 -5.82 4.20
CA GLY A 233 -14.46 -5.89 2.82
C GLY A 233 -13.24 -6.79 2.64
N VAL A 234 -13.08 -7.31 1.42
CA VAL A 234 -11.98 -8.19 1.03
C VAL A 234 -11.22 -7.53 -0.11
N VAL A 235 -9.90 -7.36 0.08
CA VAL A 235 -9.01 -6.72 -0.90
C VAL A 235 -8.17 -7.74 -1.64
N ILE A 236 -8.12 -7.62 -2.97
CA ILE A 236 -7.34 -8.50 -3.85
C ILE A 236 -6.54 -7.70 -4.87
N GLY A 237 -5.21 -7.78 -4.77
CA GLY A 237 -4.29 -7.18 -5.73
C GLY A 237 -3.44 -8.20 -6.48
N SER A 238 -2.47 -8.82 -5.80
CA SER A 238 -1.44 -9.65 -6.46
C SER A 238 -2.01 -10.76 -7.34
N LYS A 239 -3.17 -11.34 -7.02
CA LYS A 239 -3.77 -12.38 -7.87
C LYS A 239 -4.26 -11.82 -9.20
N ILE A 240 -4.82 -10.61 -9.23
CA ILE A 240 -5.24 -9.94 -10.48
C ILE A 240 -4.02 -9.60 -11.34
N VAL A 241 -2.94 -9.10 -10.71
CA VAL A 241 -1.67 -8.88 -11.40
C VAL A 241 -1.15 -10.18 -12.03
N ASN A 242 -1.23 -11.30 -11.32
CA ASN A 242 -0.84 -12.61 -11.85
C ASN A 242 -1.76 -13.12 -12.96
N VAL A 243 -3.08 -12.88 -12.87
CA VAL A 243 -4.03 -13.17 -13.96
C VAL A 243 -3.62 -12.39 -15.22
N LEU A 244 -3.34 -11.10 -15.09
CA LEU A 244 -2.86 -10.27 -16.21
C LEU A 244 -1.53 -10.78 -16.76
N LYS A 245 -0.55 -11.07 -15.89
CA LYS A 245 0.77 -11.59 -16.28
C LYS A 245 0.68 -12.89 -17.08
N SER A 246 -0.27 -13.76 -16.75
CA SER A 246 -0.44 -15.08 -17.39
C SER A 246 -1.41 -15.07 -18.57
N SER A 247 -2.05 -13.93 -18.86
CA SER A 247 -3.02 -13.80 -19.94
C SER A 247 -2.37 -13.29 -21.23
N PRO A 248 -2.82 -13.74 -22.41
CA PRO A 248 -2.42 -13.12 -23.65
C PRO A 248 -3.05 -11.73 -23.81
N PRO A 249 -2.45 -10.80 -24.58
CA PRO A 249 -2.89 -9.41 -24.63
C PRO A 249 -4.34 -9.16 -25.03
N ASP A 250 -4.89 -10.02 -25.89
CA ASP A 250 -6.26 -10.00 -26.37
C ASP A 250 -7.29 -10.48 -25.33
N GLN A 251 -6.85 -11.09 -24.23
CA GLN A 251 -7.71 -11.69 -23.21
C GLN A 251 -7.64 -10.99 -21.84
N TYR A 252 -6.86 -9.93 -21.67
CA TYR A 252 -6.74 -9.24 -20.37
C TYR A 252 -8.09 -8.87 -19.74
N VAL A 253 -8.96 -8.26 -20.55
CA VAL A 253 -10.29 -7.79 -20.11
C VAL A 253 -11.17 -8.95 -19.70
N GLU A 254 -11.26 -9.99 -20.53
CA GLU A 254 -12.09 -11.18 -20.28
C GLU A 254 -11.62 -11.91 -19.01
N ARG A 255 -10.33 -12.19 -18.90
CA ARG A 255 -9.76 -12.93 -17.77
C ARG A 255 -9.91 -12.20 -16.44
N VAL A 256 -9.74 -10.88 -16.42
CA VAL A 256 -9.98 -10.08 -15.20
C VAL A 256 -11.45 -10.10 -14.81
N LYS A 257 -12.35 -9.92 -15.78
CA LYS A 257 -13.80 -9.95 -15.53
C LYS A 257 -14.23 -11.31 -14.97
N GLU A 258 -13.83 -12.40 -15.61
CA GLU A 258 -14.12 -13.77 -15.18
C GLU A 258 -13.58 -14.05 -13.78
N TYR A 259 -12.34 -13.65 -13.52
CA TYR A 259 -11.73 -13.83 -12.20
C TYR A 259 -12.53 -13.08 -11.11
N CYS A 260 -12.86 -11.81 -11.33
CA CYS A 260 -13.66 -11.02 -10.39
C CYS A 260 -15.06 -11.64 -10.17
N ALA A 261 -15.72 -12.06 -11.24
CA ALA A 261 -17.05 -12.69 -11.18
C ALA A 261 -17.04 -14.02 -10.40
N SER A 262 -15.98 -14.82 -10.55
CA SER A 262 -15.84 -16.10 -9.84
C SER A 262 -15.81 -15.96 -8.31
N LEU A 263 -15.31 -14.82 -7.82
CA LEU A 263 -15.19 -14.53 -6.38
C LEU A 263 -16.50 -14.04 -5.78
N THR A 264 -17.21 -13.17 -6.50
CA THR A 264 -18.48 -12.58 -6.03
C THR A 264 -19.67 -13.50 -6.25
N GLY A 265 -19.57 -14.45 -7.19
CA GLY A 265 -20.67 -15.38 -7.53
C GLY A 265 -21.73 -14.71 -8.38
N HIS A 266 -21.40 -13.55 -8.96
CA HIS A 266 -22.21 -12.91 -9.99
C HIS A 266 -22.10 -13.72 -11.28
N ASP A 267 -23.24 -14.17 -11.80
CA ASP A 267 -23.39 -14.80 -13.12
C ASP A 267 -23.38 -13.79 -14.28
N GLY A 268 -22.85 -12.57 -14.04
CA GLY A 268 -22.74 -11.51 -15.04
C GLY A 268 -24.01 -10.71 -15.32
N SER A 269 -25.08 -10.87 -14.53
CA SER A 269 -26.31 -10.08 -14.68
C SER A 269 -26.41 -8.92 -13.66
N ILE A 270 -26.59 -7.68 -14.17
CA ILE A 270 -26.71 -6.44 -13.38
C ILE A 270 -28.18 -6.21 -13.00
N LYS A 271 -28.47 -5.89 -11.73
CA LYS A 271 -29.74 -5.28 -11.30
C LYS A 271 -29.46 -4.06 -10.42
N ILE A 272 -30.14 -2.96 -10.74
CA ILE A 272 -30.05 -1.64 -10.09
C ILE A 272 -31.35 -1.36 -9.34
N ALA A 273 -31.25 -0.57 -8.25
CA ALA A 273 -32.29 0.06 -7.40
C ALA A 273 -32.39 -0.55 -5.99
N ASP A 274 -32.65 0.16 -4.89
CA ASP A 274 -32.87 1.58 -4.58
C ASP A 274 -32.80 1.71 -3.04
N SER A 275 -32.49 2.91 -2.54
CA SER A 275 -33.20 3.55 -1.40
C SER A 275 -32.29 4.45 -0.56
N VAL A 276 -32.31 5.73 -0.93
CA VAL A 276 -31.86 6.88 -0.15
C VAL A 276 -33.03 7.34 0.73
N ALA A 277 -33.02 7.02 2.03
CA ALA A 277 -33.98 7.61 2.98
C ALA A 277 -33.57 7.57 4.47
N LYS A 278 -32.60 6.73 4.88
CA LYS A 278 -32.32 6.48 6.31
C LYS A 278 -31.04 7.13 6.88
N ILE A 279 -30.32 7.92 6.08
CA ILE A 279 -28.98 8.44 6.43
C ILE A 279 -29.05 9.71 7.29
N ALA A 280 -30.19 10.42 7.30
CA ALA A 280 -30.29 11.75 7.92
C ALA A 280 -30.28 11.76 9.47
N GLU A 281 -30.61 10.66 10.15
CA GLU A 281 -30.74 10.67 11.62
C GLU A 281 -29.44 10.32 12.37
N SER A 282 -28.46 9.68 11.73
CA SER A 282 -27.29 9.11 12.45
C SER A 282 -26.12 10.10 12.63
N ILE A 283 -26.10 11.19 11.84
CA ILE A 283 -24.95 12.12 11.76
C ILE A 283 -24.89 13.07 12.97
N ALA A 284 -26.03 13.37 13.62
CA ALA A 284 -26.09 14.36 14.70
C ALA A 284 -25.48 13.88 16.04
N LYS A 285 -25.25 12.57 16.21
CA LYS A 285 -24.78 12.01 17.49
C LYS A 285 -23.26 11.87 17.61
N PHE A 286 -22.52 11.93 16.50
CA PHE A 286 -21.11 11.53 16.48
C PHE A 286 -20.11 12.70 16.66
N VAL A 287 -20.57 13.95 16.48
CA VAL A 287 -19.70 15.14 16.51
C VAL A 287 -19.25 15.52 17.94
N SER A 288 -19.77 14.87 18.98
CA SER A 288 -19.55 15.27 20.38
C SER A 288 -18.43 14.54 21.13
N GLN A 289 -17.64 13.65 20.49
CA GLN A 289 -16.69 12.79 21.20
C GLN A 289 -15.31 12.64 20.54
N LEU A 290 -14.74 13.71 19.98
CA LEU A 290 -13.33 13.73 19.57
C LEU A 290 -12.42 14.23 20.70
N PRO A 291 -11.36 13.50 21.08
CA PRO A 291 -10.35 13.99 22.00
C PRO A 291 -9.50 15.09 21.35
N SER A 292 -9.14 16.11 22.12
CA SER A 292 -8.15 17.12 21.74
C SER A 292 -6.81 16.79 22.41
N ALA A 293 -5.77 16.68 21.59
CA ALA A 293 -4.37 16.38 21.92
C ALA A 293 -3.95 14.89 22.03
N LEU A 294 -2.93 14.55 21.24
CA LEU A 294 -2.24 13.26 21.18
C LEU A 294 -0.91 13.33 21.97
N PRO A 295 -0.45 12.23 22.58
CA PRO A 295 0.90 12.16 23.15
C PRO A 295 1.95 12.01 22.05
N GLN A 296 3.05 12.77 22.17
CA GLN A 296 4.23 12.69 21.30
C GLN A 296 4.96 11.35 21.48
N LEU A 297 5.22 10.66 20.36
CA LEU A 297 5.81 9.32 20.34
C LEU A 297 7.03 9.21 19.38
N SER A 298 7.69 10.32 19.06
CA SER A 298 8.95 10.31 18.30
C SER A 298 10.05 11.09 19.05
N ILE A 299 11.28 10.56 19.04
CA ILE A 299 12.46 11.15 19.68
C ILE A 299 13.14 12.14 18.72
N LEU A 300 13.01 11.94 17.40
CA LEU A 300 13.43 12.87 16.36
C LEU A 300 12.25 13.65 15.74
N PRO A 301 12.51 14.82 15.13
CA PRO A 301 11.50 15.56 14.38
C PRO A 301 10.99 14.71 13.19
N SER A 302 9.68 14.72 12.98
CA SER A 302 9.03 13.97 11.88
C SER A 302 9.49 14.40 10.48
N ARG A 303 10.17 15.55 10.35
CA ARG A 303 10.75 16.01 9.10
C ARG A 303 12.20 16.44 9.25
N PHE A 304 12.99 16.14 8.23
CA PHE A 304 14.38 16.55 8.05
C PHE A 304 14.51 17.37 6.76
N GLY A 305 14.41 18.69 6.89
CA GLY A 305 14.45 19.61 5.73
C GLY A 305 13.19 19.56 4.87
N GLN A 306 13.30 19.96 3.60
CA GLN A 306 12.15 20.10 2.69
C GLN A 306 11.59 18.76 2.19
N PHE A 307 12.45 17.74 2.06
CA PHE A 307 12.11 16.45 1.43
C PHE A 307 12.37 15.24 2.34
N GLY A 308 12.98 15.43 3.51
CA GLY A 308 13.20 14.33 4.46
C GLY A 308 12.03 14.22 5.44
N GLY A 309 11.60 12.99 5.69
CA GLY A 309 10.57 12.60 6.66
C GLY A 309 10.65 11.11 6.95
N GLN A 310 9.77 10.60 7.82
CA GLN A 310 9.75 9.18 8.20
C GLN A 310 8.79 8.38 7.30
N TYR A 311 9.05 8.38 5.98
CA TYR A 311 8.21 7.67 5.00
C TYR A 311 8.55 6.19 4.94
N VAL A 312 7.85 5.38 5.74
CA VAL A 312 8.11 3.94 5.86
C VAL A 312 6.80 3.16 5.97
N PRO A 313 6.72 1.94 5.39
CA PRO A 313 5.53 1.11 5.51
C PRO A 313 5.13 0.89 6.97
N GLU A 314 3.83 0.95 7.26
CA GLU A 314 3.28 0.79 8.62
C GLU A 314 3.83 -0.43 9.36
N ALA A 315 4.00 -1.55 8.64
CA ALA A 315 4.50 -2.80 9.21
C ALA A 315 5.92 -2.68 9.81
N LEU A 316 6.72 -1.71 9.35
CA LEU A 316 8.12 -1.49 9.75
C LEU A 316 8.28 -0.40 10.81
N VAL A 317 7.24 0.35 11.13
CA VAL A 317 7.36 1.53 12.00
C VAL A 317 7.85 1.15 13.38
N ASP A 318 7.23 0.15 14.02
CA ASP A 318 7.62 -0.27 15.36
C ASP A 318 9.06 -0.81 15.40
N CYS A 319 9.49 -1.56 14.37
CA CYS A 319 10.88 -2.03 14.24
C CYS A 319 11.87 -0.87 14.08
N LEU A 320 11.50 0.18 13.35
CA LEU A 320 12.34 1.36 13.17
C LEU A 320 12.43 2.21 14.43
N VAL A 321 11.35 2.29 15.22
CA VAL A 321 11.37 2.92 16.56
C VAL A 321 12.32 2.15 17.48
N GLU A 322 12.28 0.82 17.48
CA GLU A 322 13.20 -0.01 18.27
C GLU A 322 14.66 0.20 17.82
N LEU A 323 14.91 0.22 16.50
CA LEU A 323 16.23 0.49 15.93
C LEU A 323 16.73 1.90 16.29
N GLU A 324 15.85 2.92 16.27
CA GLU A 324 16.18 4.30 16.64
C GLU A 324 16.54 4.39 18.13
N GLN A 325 15.81 3.69 19.00
CA GLN A 325 16.12 3.61 20.43
C GLN A 325 17.48 2.93 20.66
N ALA A 326 17.73 1.79 20.00
CA ALA A 326 19.00 1.07 20.09
C ALA A 326 20.17 1.92 19.57
N HIS A 327 19.98 2.62 18.45
CA HIS A 327 20.97 3.53 17.89
C HIS A 327 21.26 4.71 18.83
N THR A 328 20.23 5.32 19.41
CA THR A 328 20.38 6.43 20.38
C THR A 328 21.12 5.96 21.63
N GLN A 329 20.81 4.76 22.14
CA GLN A 329 21.51 4.16 23.26
C GLN A 329 22.98 3.88 22.92
N ALA A 330 23.25 3.31 21.75
CA ALA A 330 24.61 3.02 21.29
C ALA A 330 25.45 4.30 21.11
N ILE A 331 24.90 5.34 20.48
CA ILE A 331 25.59 6.63 20.34
C ILE A 331 25.85 7.30 21.69
N ALA A 332 24.97 7.11 22.68
CA ALA A 332 25.16 7.65 24.02
C ALA A 332 26.11 6.81 24.90
N ASP A 333 26.47 5.60 24.48
CA ASP A 333 27.30 4.66 25.24
C ASP A 333 28.80 4.88 24.96
N PRO A 334 29.61 5.29 25.96
CA PRO A 334 31.05 5.47 25.80
C PRO A 334 31.82 4.17 25.49
N GLU A 335 31.35 3.01 25.97
CA GLU A 335 32.03 1.74 25.68
C GLU A 335 31.79 1.30 24.22
N PHE A 336 30.60 1.59 23.66
CA PHE A 336 30.35 1.43 22.22
C PHE A 336 31.33 2.26 21.38
N TRP A 337 31.53 3.53 21.72
CA TRP A 337 32.49 4.38 21.00
C TRP A 337 33.93 3.88 21.14
N LYS A 338 34.32 3.42 22.32
CA LYS A 338 35.66 2.86 22.55
C LYS A 338 35.90 1.59 21.74
N GLU A 339 34.90 0.72 21.59
CA GLU A 339 34.96 -0.44 20.70
C GLU A 339 35.03 0.01 19.23
N PHE A 340 34.11 0.88 18.80
CA PHE A 340 34.01 1.37 17.44
C PHE A 340 35.28 2.12 16.96
N GLU A 341 35.82 3.00 17.79
CA GLU A 341 37.10 3.68 17.56
C GLU A 341 38.28 2.70 17.58
N GLY A 342 38.22 1.66 18.42
CA GLY A 342 39.18 0.56 18.41
C GLY A 342 39.23 -0.18 17.06
N LEU A 343 38.13 -0.15 16.30
CA LEU A 343 38.05 -0.73 14.96
C LEU A 343 38.53 0.22 13.85
N TYR A 344 38.86 1.48 14.14
CA TYR A 344 39.35 2.43 13.13
C TYR A 344 40.62 1.95 12.44
N GLY A 345 41.45 1.17 13.14
CA GLY A 345 42.62 0.53 12.55
C GLY A 345 42.30 -0.48 11.44
N TYR A 346 41.05 -0.90 11.27
CA TYR A 346 40.58 -1.78 10.19
C TYR A 346 39.87 -1.00 9.07
N ILE A 347 39.46 0.24 9.32
CA ILE A 347 38.81 1.14 8.36
C ILE A 347 39.91 1.87 7.56
N ASN A 348 39.78 1.96 6.24
CA ASN A 348 40.76 2.62 5.35
C ASN A 348 42.19 2.04 5.36
N ARG A 349 42.38 0.74 5.69
CA ARG A 349 43.67 0.09 5.42
C ARG A 349 43.98 0.16 3.91
N PRO A 350 45.23 0.49 3.51
CA PRO A 350 45.64 0.39 2.12
C PRO A 350 45.34 -1.03 1.63
N SER A 351 44.53 -1.15 0.57
CA SER A 351 44.30 -2.46 -0.03
C SER A 351 45.62 -2.95 -0.61
N ASN A 352 46.12 -4.09 -0.11
CA ASN A 352 47.34 -4.67 -0.64
C ASN A 352 47.08 -5.10 -2.08
N LEU A 353 47.78 -4.45 -3.02
CA LEU A 353 47.74 -4.81 -4.43
C LEU A 353 48.67 -5.99 -4.67
N TYR A 354 48.13 -7.05 -5.28
CA TYR A 354 48.89 -8.23 -5.67
C TYR A 354 49.20 -8.16 -7.16
N LEU A 355 50.46 -8.33 -7.54
CA LEU A 355 50.86 -8.39 -8.94
C LEU A 355 50.43 -9.75 -9.52
N ALA A 356 49.51 -9.75 -10.48
CA ALA A 356 49.10 -10.95 -11.18
C ALA A 356 50.14 -11.27 -12.26
N GLU A 357 51.20 -11.99 -11.89
CA GLU A 357 52.38 -12.24 -12.73
C GLU A 357 52.02 -12.89 -14.07
N ARG A 358 51.19 -13.94 -14.05
CA ARG A 358 50.75 -14.65 -15.27
C ARG A 358 49.93 -13.77 -16.20
N LEU A 359 49.00 -13.00 -15.64
CA LEU A 359 48.13 -12.11 -16.40
C LEU A 359 48.90 -10.90 -16.96
N THR A 360 49.94 -10.46 -16.25
CA THR A 360 50.88 -9.44 -16.69
C THR A 360 51.73 -9.92 -17.87
N GLU A 361 52.16 -11.19 -17.84
CA GLU A 361 52.89 -11.81 -18.94
C GLU A 361 52.01 -11.93 -20.20
N ASP A 362 50.76 -12.38 -20.04
CA ASP A 362 49.78 -12.47 -21.13
C ASP A 362 49.43 -11.08 -21.73
N ALA A 363 49.45 -10.02 -20.92
CA ALA A 363 49.13 -8.66 -21.36
C ALA A 363 50.25 -7.98 -22.18
N GLY A 364 51.43 -8.61 -22.32
CA GLY A 364 52.46 -8.23 -23.30
C GLY A 364 53.07 -6.82 -23.14
N GLY A 365 52.90 -6.18 -21.98
CA GLY A 365 53.45 -4.83 -21.74
C GLY A 365 52.81 -4.05 -20.59
N ALA A 366 51.65 -4.45 -20.09
CA ALA A 366 50.99 -3.83 -18.95
C ALA A 366 51.18 -4.66 -17.66
N ARG A 367 51.56 -4.01 -16.55
CA ARG A 367 51.59 -4.64 -15.21
C ARG A 367 50.19 -4.66 -14.63
N ILE A 368 49.65 -5.86 -14.40
CA ILE A 368 48.29 -6.05 -13.89
C ILE A 368 48.32 -6.31 -12.39
N TRP A 369 47.70 -5.41 -11.63
CA TRP A 369 47.56 -5.50 -10.18
C TRP A 369 46.11 -5.81 -9.82
N LEU A 370 45.90 -6.76 -8.93
CA LEU A 370 44.59 -7.15 -8.43
C LEU A 370 44.45 -6.78 -6.96
N LYS A 371 43.25 -6.29 -6.61
CA LYS A 371 42.85 -6.12 -5.21
C LYS A 371 42.43 -7.49 -4.68
N ARG A 372 43.09 -8.00 -3.63
CA ARG A 372 42.67 -9.24 -2.96
C ARG A 372 41.90 -8.91 -1.69
N GLU A 373 40.58 -9.04 -1.74
CA GLU A 373 39.67 -8.86 -0.60
C GLU A 373 39.45 -10.17 0.20
N ASP A 374 40.03 -11.28 -0.25
CA ASP A 374 39.82 -12.63 0.25
C ASP A 374 40.89 -13.13 1.25
N LEU A 375 41.98 -12.36 1.45
CA LEU A 375 43.05 -12.69 2.41
C LEU A 375 42.85 -12.06 3.81
N TYR A 376 41.71 -11.42 4.06
CA TYR A 376 41.41 -10.74 5.34
C TYR A 376 40.96 -11.69 6.47
N VAL A 377 41.25 -12.99 6.38
CA VAL A 377 41.06 -13.94 7.48
C VAL A 377 42.42 -14.41 7.96
N SER A 378 42.96 -13.72 8.96
CA SER A 378 43.97 -14.25 9.89
C SER A 378 43.88 -13.52 11.21
#